data_AF-A0A1F9KHD9-F1
#
_entry.id   AF-A0A1F9KHD9-F1
#
_cell.length_a   1.000
_cell.length_b   1.000
_cell.length_c   1.000
_cell.angle_alpha   90.00
_cell.angle_beta   90.00
_cell.angle_gamma   90.00
#
_symmetry.space_group_name_H-M   'P 1'
#
loop_
_entity.id
_entity.type
_entity.pdbx_description
1 polymer ?
#
loop_
_entity_poly.entity_id
_entity_poly.type
_entity_poly.pdbx_seq_one_letter_code
_entity_poly.pdbx_strand_id
1 'polypeptide(L)'
;MTRLFGILSVLALFVMLGSGCTALTGETLGQNIDDTNLTATVKAKLVADKASNLTRVEVNTTRGVVHLTGVVDNAAQRARAEQIASQVGGVKSVVNNLQTR
;
A
#
# COMPACT_ATOMS: atom_id res chain seq x y z
N MET A 1 -47.80 3.80 5.29
CA MET A 1 -46.38 4.00 4.94
C MET A 1 -45.58 2.73 5.23
N THR A 2 -45.74 1.70 4.39
CA THR A 2 -45.24 0.33 4.59
C THR A 2 -44.20 -0.08 3.53
N ARG A 3 -43.50 0.89 2.93
CA ARG A 3 -42.63 0.66 1.76
C ARG A 3 -41.19 1.18 1.90
N LEU A 4 -40.78 1.61 3.10
CA LEU A 4 -39.43 2.13 3.34
C LEU A 4 -38.54 1.23 4.21
N PHE A 5 -39.09 0.16 4.78
CA PHE A 5 -38.32 -0.86 5.52
C PHE A 5 -37.81 -2.01 4.63
N GLY A 6 -38.27 -2.09 3.37
CA GLY A 6 -37.89 -3.14 2.42
C GLY A 6 -36.48 -3.03 1.84
N ILE A 7 -35.70 -2.02 2.25
CA ILE A 7 -34.35 -1.75 1.71
C ILE A 7 -33.26 -2.22 2.70
N LEU A 8 -33.61 -2.41 3.99
CA LEU A 8 -32.65 -2.82 5.02
C LEU A 8 -32.41 -4.34 5.05
N SER A 9 -33.33 -5.13 4.49
CA SER A 9 -33.25 -6.60 4.42
C SER A 9 -32.40 -7.13 3.26
N VAL A 10 -31.96 -6.26 2.34
CA VAL A 10 -31.13 -6.64 1.17
C VAL A 10 -29.63 -6.56 1.48
N LEU A 11 -29.24 -5.90 2.58
CA LEU A 11 -27.84 -5.82 3.02
C LEU A 11 -27.34 -7.11 3.72
N ALA A 12 -28.25 -8.05 4.02
CA ALA A 12 -27.94 -9.32 4.69
C ALA A 12 -27.81 -10.52 3.74
N LEU A 13 -27.97 -10.32 2.41
CA LEU A 13 -27.96 -11.41 1.42
C LEU A 13 -26.74 -11.35 0.47
N PHE A 14 -25.60 -10.90 0.98
CA PHE A 14 -24.30 -11.02 0.30
C PHE A 14 -23.26 -11.72 1.18
N VAL A 15 -23.71 -12.62 2.07
CA VAL A 15 -22.86 -13.26 3.09
C VAL A 15 -22.68 -14.77 2.90
N MET A 16 -23.42 -15.45 2.00
CA MET A 16 -23.33 -16.92 1.93
C MET A 16 -23.61 -17.44 0.51
N LEU A 17 -22.59 -17.49 -0.36
CA LEU A 17 -22.49 -18.44 -1.51
C LEU A 17 -21.16 -18.28 -2.27
N GLY A 18 -20.07 -18.11 -1.53
CA GLY A 18 -18.70 -18.11 -2.05
C GLY A 18 -17.90 -19.33 -1.65
N SER A 19 -18.50 -20.53 -1.69
CA SER A 19 -17.77 -21.80 -1.60
C SER A 19 -16.99 -22.03 -2.90
N GLY A 20 -15.94 -21.25 -3.11
CA GLY A 20 -14.94 -21.45 -4.15
C GLY A 20 -13.66 -21.99 -3.53
N CYS A 21 -13.38 -23.27 -3.75
CA CYS A 21 -12.16 -23.94 -3.33
C CYS A 21 -10.89 -23.38 -4.00
N THR A 22 -9.81 -23.39 -3.22
CA THR A 22 -8.40 -23.57 -3.62
C THR A 22 -7.78 -22.57 -4.60
N ALA A 23 -7.11 -21.55 -4.06
CA ALA A 23 -5.81 -21.15 -4.58
C ALA A 23 -4.75 -21.55 -3.55
N LEU A 24 -4.31 -22.81 -3.64
CA LEU A 24 -3.02 -23.24 -3.12
C LEU A 24 -1.93 -22.47 -3.87
N THR A 25 -1.48 -21.36 -3.30
CA THR A 25 -0.17 -20.80 -3.61
C THR A 25 0.50 -20.46 -2.29
N GLY A 26 1.07 -21.50 -1.68
CA GLY A 26 1.82 -21.46 -0.42
C GLY A 26 3.12 -20.65 -0.46
N GLU A 27 3.28 -19.74 -1.43
CA GLU A 27 4.41 -18.82 -1.55
C GLU A 27 4.00 -17.37 -1.90
N THR A 28 2.73 -17.11 -2.25
CA THR A 28 2.33 -15.78 -2.80
C THR A 28 1.20 -15.07 -2.06
N LEU A 29 0.41 -15.73 -1.21
CA LEU A 29 -0.69 -15.06 -0.50
C LEU A 29 -0.20 -14.30 0.74
N GLY A 30 0.59 -14.95 1.61
CA GLY A 30 1.16 -14.29 2.80
C GLY A 30 2.09 -13.15 2.40
N GLN A 31 3.03 -13.42 1.50
CA GLN A 31 4.02 -12.43 1.05
C GLN A 31 3.37 -11.23 0.34
N ASN A 32 2.30 -11.43 -0.45
CA ASN A 32 1.59 -10.31 -1.09
C ASN A 32 0.78 -9.48 -0.09
N ILE A 33 0.19 -10.11 0.93
CA ILE A 33 -0.49 -9.39 2.02
C ILE A 33 0.54 -8.59 2.83
N ASP A 34 1.69 -9.20 3.17
CA ASP A 34 2.79 -8.54 3.87
C ASP A 34 3.33 -7.35 3.05
N ASP A 35 3.57 -7.53 1.76
CA ASP A 35 4.04 -6.48 0.85
C ASP A 35 3.02 -5.35 0.69
N THR A 36 1.71 -5.67 0.68
CA THR A 36 0.64 -4.66 0.63
C THR A 36 0.62 -3.83 1.91
N ASN A 37 0.74 -4.48 3.08
CA ASN A 37 0.82 -3.81 4.38
C ASN A 37 2.08 -2.94 4.49
N LEU A 38 3.23 -3.44 4.01
CA LEU A 38 4.47 -2.69 3.90
C LEU A 38 4.31 -1.45 3.02
N THR A 39 3.74 -1.62 1.83
CA THR A 39 3.46 -0.51 0.90
C THR A 39 2.57 0.55 1.54
N ALA A 40 1.49 0.15 2.19
CA ALA A 40 0.58 1.06 2.88
C ALA A 40 1.29 1.81 4.02
N THR A 41 2.12 1.12 4.79
CA THR A 41 2.87 1.70 5.91
C THR A 41 3.91 2.70 5.42
N VAL A 42 4.70 2.34 4.41
CA VAL A 42 5.68 3.25 3.78
C VAL A 42 4.96 4.48 3.22
N LYS A 43 3.87 4.29 2.47
CA LYS A 43 3.10 5.40 1.90
C LYS A 43 2.52 6.31 2.99
N ALA A 44 1.99 5.75 4.07
CA ALA A 44 1.50 6.53 5.21
C ALA A 44 2.61 7.37 5.86
N LYS A 45 3.81 6.79 6.04
CA LYS A 45 4.96 7.51 6.60
C LYS A 45 5.46 8.62 5.68
N LEU A 46 5.50 8.38 4.37
CA LEU A 46 5.89 9.40 3.38
C LEU A 46 4.90 10.57 3.34
N VAL A 47 3.59 10.29 3.41
CA VAL A 47 2.54 11.32 3.46
C VAL A 47 2.54 12.07 4.78
N ALA A 48 2.87 11.40 5.90
CA ALA A 48 3.01 12.04 7.20
C ALA A 48 4.20 13.01 7.25
N ASP A 49 5.24 12.81 6.43
CA ASP A 49 6.38 13.71 6.32
C ASP A 49 6.01 14.97 5.50
N LYS A 50 5.35 15.92 6.17
CA LYS A 50 4.92 17.21 5.59
C LYS A 50 6.08 18.07 5.08
N ALA A 51 7.30 17.81 5.53
CA ALA A 51 8.49 18.57 5.13
C ALA A 51 8.89 18.33 3.68
N SER A 52 8.56 17.15 3.13
CA SER A 52 9.12 16.69 1.85
C SER A 52 8.11 16.61 0.71
N ASN A 53 6.83 16.96 0.94
CA ASN A 53 5.75 16.94 -0.06
C ASN A 53 5.75 15.68 -0.95
N LEU A 54 5.95 14.51 -0.34
CA LEU A 54 6.12 13.24 -1.04
C LEU A 54 4.79 12.61 -1.52
N THR A 55 3.72 13.40 -1.58
CA THR A 55 2.37 12.94 -1.99
C THR A 55 2.30 12.49 -3.44
N ARG A 56 3.26 12.88 -4.29
CA ARG A 56 3.39 12.42 -5.68
C ARG A 56 4.34 11.22 -5.85
N VAL A 57 4.88 10.70 -4.76
CA VAL A 57 5.71 9.48 -4.80
C VAL A 57 4.82 8.26 -4.82
N GLU A 58 5.07 7.40 -5.79
CA GLU A 58 4.45 6.09 -5.88
C GLU A 58 5.37 5.06 -5.20
N VAL A 59 4.73 4.16 -4.44
CA VAL A 59 5.40 3.15 -3.64
C VAL A 59 4.86 1.81 -4.07
N ASN A 60 5.76 0.92 -4.47
CA ASN A 60 5.43 -0.47 -4.78
C ASN A 60 6.37 -1.39 -4.01
N THR A 61 5.85 -2.40 -3.33
CA THR A 61 6.69 -3.38 -2.64
C THR A 61 6.55 -4.74 -3.31
N THR A 62 7.67 -5.39 -3.59
CA THR A 62 7.68 -6.77 -4.11
C THR A 62 8.71 -7.58 -3.35
N ARG A 63 8.24 -8.63 -2.67
CA ARG A 63 9.05 -9.55 -1.86
C ARG A 63 9.91 -8.85 -0.79
N GLY A 64 9.38 -7.79 -0.18
CA GLY A 64 10.06 -6.95 0.80
C GLY A 64 11.03 -5.91 0.22
N VAL A 65 11.09 -5.76 -1.10
CA VAL A 65 11.85 -4.69 -1.77
C VAL A 65 10.91 -3.54 -2.11
N VAL A 66 11.18 -2.36 -1.58
CA VAL A 66 10.37 -1.16 -1.81
C VAL A 66 10.93 -0.36 -2.97
N HIS A 67 10.11 -0.13 -3.97
CA HIS A 67 10.41 0.68 -5.14
C HIS A 67 9.71 2.04 -4.98
N LEU A 68 10.52 3.11 -4.97
CA LEU A 68 10.04 4.48 -4.95
C LEU A 68 10.15 5.08 -6.34
N THR A 69 9.05 5.52 -6.92
CA THR A 69 9.00 6.12 -8.26
C THR A 69 8.22 7.44 -8.23
N GLY A 70 8.50 8.32 -9.19
CA GLY A 70 7.86 9.63 -9.30
C GLY A 70 8.87 10.78 -9.33
N VAL A 71 8.37 11.99 -9.10
CA VAL A 71 9.13 13.23 -9.22
C VAL A 71 9.07 14.02 -7.92
N VAL A 72 10.24 14.37 -7.40
CA VAL A 72 10.44 15.23 -6.22
C VAL A 72 11.11 16.54 -6.61
N ASP A 73 11.02 17.55 -5.75
CA ASP A 73 11.48 18.90 -6.09
C ASP A 73 13.00 19.08 -5.89
N ASN A 74 13.64 18.25 -5.05
CA ASN A 74 15.08 18.33 -4.83
C ASN A 74 15.69 16.99 -4.36
N ALA A 75 17.02 16.92 -4.38
CA ALA A 75 17.76 15.72 -3.98
C ALA A 75 17.61 15.39 -2.48
N ALA A 76 17.35 16.38 -1.63
CA ALA A 76 17.13 16.15 -0.21
C ALA A 76 15.82 15.40 0.04
N GLN A 77 14.75 15.75 -0.69
CA GLN A 77 13.48 15.01 -0.66
C GLN A 77 13.65 13.57 -1.16
N ARG A 78 14.45 13.37 -2.21
CA ARG A 78 14.78 12.02 -2.71
C ARG A 78 15.44 11.16 -1.63
N ALA A 79 16.47 11.69 -0.97
CA ALA A 79 17.17 10.98 0.11
C ALA A 79 16.27 10.76 1.32
N ARG A 80 15.42 11.74 1.65
CA ARG A 80 14.46 11.65 2.76
C ARG A 80 13.42 10.56 2.52
N ALA A 81 12.90 10.43 1.30
CA ALA A 81 11.95 9.38 0.95
C ALA A 81 12.56 7.97 1.13
N GLU A 82 13.80 7.78 0.71
CA GLU A 82 14.54 6.54 0.89
C GLU A 82 14.77 6.21 2.37
N GLN A 83 15.20 7.21 3.14
CA GLN A 83 15.38 7.05 4.59
C GLN A 83 14.07 6.62 5.26
N ILE A 84 12.96 7.29 4.97
CA ILE A 84 11.65 6.96 5.55
C ILE A 84 11.23 5.53 5.17
N ALA A 85 11.40 5.14 3.91
CA ALA A 85 11.08 3.80 3.46
C ALA A 85 11.94 2.74 4.17
N SER A 86 13.24 2.98 4.31
CA SER A 86 14.17 2.04 4.98
C SER A 86 13.90 1.84 6.47
N GLN A 87 13.25 2.82 7.13
CA GLN A 87 12.91 2.74 8.55
C GLN A 87 11.67 1.87 8.83
N VAL A 88 10.94 1.47 7.80
CA VAL A 88 9.77 0.60 7.97
C VAL A 88 10.24 -0.83 8.23
N GLY A 89 9.79 -1.40 9.34
CA GLY A 89 10.08 -2.78 9.70
C GLY A 89 9.59 -3.76 8.63
N GLY A 90 10.44 -4.71 8.24
CA GLY A 90 10.15 -5.68 7.18
C GLY A 90 10.66 -5.28 5.79
N VAL A 91 11.14 -4.05 5.61
CA VAL A 91 11.84 -3.65 4.37
C VAL A 91 13.19 -4.34 4.31
N LYS A 92 13.43 -5.08 3.24
CA LYS A 92 14.72 -5.74 2.97
C LYS A 92 15.67 -4.84 2.19
N SER A 93 15.12 -4.05 1.26
CA SER A 93 15.87 -3.13 0.43
C SER A 93 14.96 -2.03 -0.12
N VAL A 94 15.54 -0.88 -0.43
CA VAL A 94 14.86 0.24 -1.06
C VAL A 94 15.54 0.56 -2.38
N VAL A 95 14.75 0.60 -3.45
CA VAL A 95 15.17 1.02 -4.78
C VAL A 95 14.58 2.40 -5.04
N ASN A 96 15.44 3.41 -5.03
CA ASN A 96 15.06 4.80 -5.21
C ASN A 96 15.18 5.23 -6.68
N ASN A 97 14.06 5.26 -7.40
CA ASN A 97 13.96 5.71 -8.78
C ASN A 97 13.31 7.10 -8.89
N LEU A 98 13.39 7.92 -7.83
CA LEU A 98 12.82 9.26 -7.84
C LEU A 98 13.66 10.22 -8.67
N GLN A 99 12.99 10.96 -9.53
CA GLN A 99 13.60 12.00 -10.35
C GLN A 99 13.44 13.36 -9.67
N THR A 100 14.48 14.19 -9.76
CA THR A 100 14.44 15.58 -9.31
C THR A 100 14.04 16.47 -10.50
N ARG A 101 13.25 17.52 -10.25
CA ARG A 101 13.00 18.57 -11.26
C ARG A 101 14.21 19.46 -11.50
#